data_AF-A0A7G6YM49-F1
#
_entry.id   AF-A0A7G6YM49-F1
#
_cell.length_a   1.000
_cell.length_b   1.000
_cell.length_c   1.000
_cell.angle_alpha   90.00
_cell.angle_beta   90.00
_cell.angle_gamma   90.00
#
_symmetry.space_group_name_H-M   'P 1'
#
loop_
_entity.id
_entity.type
_entity.pdbx_description
1 polymer ?
#
loop_
_entity_poly.entity_id
_entity_poly.type
_entity_poly.pdbx_seq_one_letter_code
_entity_poly.pdbx_strand_id
1 'polypeptide(L)'
;MGPLLPACWNPRAGLHHYLGLMRRGVEDDLTSQHVRLKSLFYALCSTLAASWIRQRPDEVPPMEFRPLRELLPAALHSVVDELLARKATADDKTTVPRPAMLVEYLQAEYEATLAARETLPVTRQPDPTAALDVLFRAWLPDAGTM
;
A
#
# COMPACT_ATOMS: atom_id res chain seq x y z
N MET A 1 5.07 -15.18 -13.46
CA MET A 1 4.02 -14.14 -13.57
C MET A 1 4.66 -12.84 -14.05
N GLY A 2 4.83 -12.64 -15.35
CA GLY A 2 5.43 -11.42 -15.87
C GLY A 2 5.37 -11.44 -17.38
N PRO A 3 4.31 -10.88 -17.96
CA PRO A 3 4.46 -9.60 -18.68
C PRO A 3 3.23 -8.65 -18.68
N LEU A 4 2.11 -8.99 -18.02
CA LEU A 4 0.84 -8.25 -18.19
C LEU A 4 0.57 -7.16 -17.14
N LEU A 5 1.26 -7.19 -15.99
CA LEU A 5 1.03 -6.23 -14.89
C LEU A 5 1.21 -4.76 -15.32
N PRO A 6 2.31 -4.37 -16.01
CA PRO A 6 2.47 -3.00 -16.48
C PRO A 6 1.36 -2.57 -17.46
N ALA A 7 0.88 -3.49 -18.30
CA ALA A 7 -0.19 -3.22 -19.27
C ALA A 7 -1.58 -3.04 -18.63
N CYS A 8 -1.75 -3.47 -17.37
CA CYS A 8 -3.01 -3.44 -16.62
C CYS A 8 -2.96 -2.54 -15.37
N TRP A 9 -1.87 -1.78 -15.18
CA TRP A 9 -1.71 -0.89 -14.04
C TRP A 9 -2.53 0.41 -14.18
N ASN A 10 -3.48 0.64 -13.28
CA ASN A 10 -4.24 1.89 -13.23
C ASN A 10 -3.89 2.67 -11.94
N PRO A 11 -3.15 3.79 -12.03
CA PRO A 11 -2.74 4.54 -10.84
C PRO A 11 -3.89 5.13 -10.07
N ARG A 12 -4.98 5.56 -10.73
CA ARG A 12 -6.14 6.14 -10.05
C ARG A 12 -6.89 5.07 -9.25
N ALA A 13 -7.04 3.87 -9.80
CA ALA A 13 -7.63 2.73 -9.10
C ALA A 13 -6.74 2.27 -7.94
N GLY A 14 -5.42 2.19 -8.16
CA GLY A 14 -4.44 1.89 -7.12
C GLY A 14 -4.47 2.90 -5.98
N LEU A 15 -4.48 4.21 -6.29
CA LEU A 15 -4.57 5.25 -5.27
C LEU A 15 -5.88 5.16 -4.49
N HIS A 16 -7.01 4.90 -5.17
CA HIS A 16 -8.30 4.70 -4.50
C HIS A 16 -8.29 3.52 -3.53
N HIS A 17 -7.65 2.40 -3.91
CA HIS A 17 -7.46 1.26 -3.02
C HIS A 17 -6.70 1.65 -1.75
N TYR A 18 -5.52 2.26 -1.89
CA TYR A 18 -4.70 2.64 -0.73
C TYR A 18 -5.35 3.74 0.11
N LEU A 19 -6.07 4.67 -0.50
CA LEU A 19 -6.82 5.71 0.21
C LEU A 19 -7.84 5.12 1.20
N GLY A 20 -8.55 4.05 0.81
CA GLY A 20 -9.47 3.33 1.71
C GLY A 20 -8.75 2.68 2.90
N LEU A 21 -7.52 2.19 2.68
CA LEU A 21 -6.70 1.59 3.75
C LEU A 21 -6.13 2.65 4.69
N MET A 22 -5.67 3.78 4.14
CA MET A 22 -5.24 4.94 4.91
C MET A 22 -6.38 5.46 5.78
N ARG A 23 -7.57 5.62 5.20
CA ARG A 23 -8.79 6.05 5.89
C ARG A 23 -9.07 5.22 7.14
N ARG A 24 -9.12 3.89 7.01
CA ARG A 24 -9.31 2.98 8.15
C ARG A 24 -8.21 3.18 9.20
N GLY A 25 -6.97 3.33 8.76
CA GLY A 25 -5.83 3.61 9.64
C GLY A 25 -6.07 4.84 10.51
N VAL A 26 -6.37 5.97 9.87
CA VAL A 26 -6.43 7.27 10.53
C VAL A 26 -7.74 7.54 11.26
N GLU A 27 -8.88 7.07 10.73
CA GLU A 27 -10.21 7.29 11.31
C GLU A 27 -10.58 6.26 12.38
N ASP A 28 -10.07 5.02 12.29
CA ASP A 28 -10.50 3.92 13.15
C ASP A 28 -9.33 3.33 13.98
N ASP A 29 -8.34 2.73 13.30
CA ASP A 29 -7.35 1.83 13.90
C ASP A 29 -6.32 2.53 14.81
N LEU A 30 -6.04 3.82 14.57
CA LEU A 30 -4.97 4.57 15.23
C LEU A 30 -5.47 5.70 16.17
N THR A 31 -6.72 5.62 16.62
CA THR A 31 -7.36 6.67 17.44
C THR A 31 -7.08 6.52 18.95
N SER A 32 -6.78 5.31 19.41
CA SER A 32 -6.55 5.00 20.84
C SER A 32 -5.14 5.37 21.31
N GLN A 33 -4.96 5.57 22.63
CA GLN A 33 -3.63 5.84 23.22
C GLN A 33 -2.62 4.71 22.98
N HIS A 34 -3.11 3.47 22.90
CA HIS A 34 -2.34 2.30 22.50
C HIS A 34 -2.97 1.72 21.24
N VAL A 35 -2.13 1.40 20.26
CA VAL A 35 -2.56 0.94 18.94
C VAL A 35 -1.90 -0.40 18.62
N ARG A 36 -2.59 -1.25 17.85
CA ARG A 36 -1.99 -2.51 17.38
C ARG A 36 -0.81 -2.21 16.46
N LEU A 37 0.34 -2.82 16.73
CA LEU A 37 1.54 -2.65 15.93
C LEU A 37 1.32 -3.05 14.47
N LYS A 38 0.55 -4.12 14.25
CA LYS A 38 0.13 -4.59 12.92
C LYS A 38 -0.67 -3.53 12.16
N SER A 39 -1.68 -2.93 12.81
CA SER A 39 -2.50 -1.86 12.21
C SER A 39 -1.65 -0.63 11.86
N LEU A 40 -0.71 -0.26 12.74
CA LEU A 40 0.20 0.86 12.50
C LEU A 40 1.09 0.64 11.26
N PHE A 41 1.69 -0.55 11.13
CA PHE A 41 2.47 -0.88 9.93
C PHE A 41 1.61 -0.98 8.66
N TYR A 42 0.37 -1.44 8.79
CA TYR A 42 -0.55 -1.49 7.65
C TYR A 42 -0.90 -0.09 7.14
N ALA A 43 -1.21 0.84 8.05
CA ALA A 43 -1.45 2.25 7.72
C ALA A 43 -0.20 2.90 7.12
N LEU A 44 0.99 2.61 7.68
CA LEU A 44 2.26 3.12 7.16
C LEU A 44 2.57 2.60 5.75
N CYS A 45 2.48 1.29 5.51
CA CYS A 45 2.69 0.72 4.18
C CYS A 45 1.69 1.30 3.16
N SER A 46 0.42 1.44 3.54
CA SER A 46 -0.61 2.00 2.67
C SER A 46 -0.31 3.45 2.30
N THR A 47 0.15 4.23 3.28
CA THR A 47 0.52 5.63 3.09
C THR A 47 1.72 5.78 2.16
N LEU A 48 2.77 4.98 2.38
CA LEU A 48 3.97 5.01 1.51
C LEU A 48 3.65 4.51 0.09
N ALA A 49 2.77 3.52 -0.06
CA ALA A 49 2.32 3.06 -1.36
C ALA A 49 1.48 4.12 -2.08
N ALA A 50 0.59 4.83 -1.38
CA ALA A 50 -0.13 5.96 -1.96
C ALA A 50 0.83 7.10 -2.40
N SER A 51 1.84 7.40 -1.57
CA SER A 51 2.89 8.37 -1.91
C SER A 51 3.71 7.92 -3.12
N TRP A 52 4.03 6.62 -3.24
CA TRP A 52 4.70 6.05 -4.41
C TRP A 52 3.89 6.32 -5.68
N ILE A 53 2.60 6.00 -5.69
CA ILE A 53 1.71 6.22 -6.85
C ILE A 53 1.64 7.70 -7.22
N ARG A 54 1.54 8.59 -6.22
CA ARG A 54 1.50 10.05 -6.46
C ARG A 54 2.78 10.57 -7.11
N GLN A 55 3.94 10.00 -6.76
CA GLN A 55 5.24 10.41 -7.30
C GLN A 55 5.59 9.70 -8.62
N ARG A 56 5.10 8.47 -8.81
CA ARG A 56 5.44 7.55 -9.91
C ARG A 56 4.15 6.89 -10.42
N PRO A 57 3.27 7.63 -11.13
CA PRO A 57 1.96 7.10 -11.52
C PRO A 57 2.04 5.93 -12.51
N ASP A 58 3.13 5.80 -13.27
CA ASP A 58 3.32 4.71 -14.24
C ASP A 58 3.88 3.42 -13.60
N GLU A 59 4.21 3.45 -12.31
CA GLU A 59 4.82 2.33 -11.59
C GLU A 59 3.86 1.73 -10.56
N VAL A 60 3.83 0.40 -10.50
CA VAL A 60 3.12 -0.34 -9.44
C VAL A 60 3.92 -0.19 -8.13
N PRO A 61 3.31 0.24 -7.02
CA PRO A 61 4.03 0.33 -5.75
C PRO A 61 4.48 -1.07 -5.31
N PRO A 62 5.72 -1.21 -4.81
CA PRO A 62 6.23 -2.49 -4.35
C PRO A 62 5.48 -2.96 -3.10
N MET A 63 5.28 -4.27 -2.97
CA MET A 63 4.74 -4.86 -1.75
C MET A 63 5.77 -4.90 -0.61
N GLU A 64 7.06 -4.84 -0.95
CA GLU A 64 8.13 -4.85 0.04
C GLU A 64 8.21 -3.50 0.77
N PHE A 65 8.42 -3.56 2.09
CA PHE A 65 8.51 -2.35 2.90
C PHE A 65 9.80 -1.56 2.67
N ARG A 66 10.92 -2.23 2.35
CA ARG A 66 12.23 -1.58 2.21
C ARG A 66 12.22 -0.49 1.11
N PRO A 67 11.75 -0.75 -0.12
CA PRO A 67 11.64 0.30 -1.13
C PRO A 67 10.67 1.41 -0.74
N LEU A 68 9.51 1.07 -0.17
CA LEU A 68 8.53 2.06 0.27
C LEU A 68 9.10 3.00 1.35
N ARG A 69 9.94 2.48 2.24
CA ARG A 69 10.56 3.24 3.33
C ARG A 69 11.46 4.37 2.82
N GLU A 70 11.98 4.30 1.60
CA GLU A 70 12.79 5.39 1.03
C GLU A 70 12.00 6.70 0.88
N LEU A 71 10.67 6.62 0.82
CA LEU A 71 9.77 7.78 0.78
C LEU A 71 9.49 8.37 2.17
N LEU A 72 9.94 7.70 3.24
CA LEU A 72 9.69 8.14 4.60
C LEU A 72 10.57 9.36 4.94
N PRO A 73 10.00 10.45 5.48
CA PRO A 73 10.78 11.58 5.97
C PRO A 73 11.86 11.18 6.98
N ALA A 74 13.06 11.74 6.86
CA ALA A 74 14.20 11.42 7.72
C ALA A 74 13.89 11.56 9.22
N ALA A 75 13.06 12.54 9.59
CA ALA A 75 12.64 12.77 10.98
C ALA A 75 11.85 11.60 11.59
N LEU A 76 11.31 10.68 10.78
CA LEU A 76 10.54 9.52 11.24
C LEU A 76 11.36 8.22 11.23
N HIS A 77 12.60 8.25 10.74
CA HIS A 77 13.42 7.03 10.60
C HIS A 77 13.66 6.35 11.93
N SER A 78 14.06 7.09 12.97
CA SER A 78 14.29 6.54 14.31
C SER A 78 13.03 5.90 14.90
N VAL A 79 11.89 6.58 14.80
CA VAL A 79 10.59 6.08 15.28
C VAL A 79 10.22 4.77 14.59
N VAL A 80 10.41 4.69 13.27
CA VAL A 80 10.09 3.48 12.50
C VAL A 80 11.09 2.35 12.77
N ASP A 81 12.38 2.64 12.99
CA ASP A 81 13.38 1.64 13.38
C ASP A 81 13.05 0.98 14.72
N GLU A 82 12.66 1.77 15.72
CA GLU A 82 12.22 1.24 17.01
C GLU A 82 10.99 0.33 16.86
N LEU A 83 10.02 0.73 16.03
CA LEU A 83 8.82 -0.06 15.78
C LEU A 83 9.13 -1.36 15.02
N LEU A 84 10.10 -1.35 14.10
CA LEU A 84 10.55 -2.56 13.39
C LEU A 84 11.26 -3.52 14.33
N ALA A 85 12.11 -3.02 15.23
CA ALA A 85 12.76 -3.82 16.25
C ALA A 85 11.74 -4.53 17.14
N ARG A 86 10.69 -3.81 17.57
CA ARG A 86 9.56 -4.39 18.31
C ARG A 86 8.78 -5.41 17.48
N LYS A 87 8.55 -5.13 16.19
CA LYS A 87 7.82 -6.03 15.28
C LYS A 87 8.50 -7.38 15.13
N ALA A 88 9.83 -7.42 15.18
CA ALA A 88 10.60 -8.65 15.02
C ALA A 88 10.29 -9.71 16.10
N THR A 89 9.84 -9.29 17.28
CA THR A 89 9.48 -10.18 18.41
C THR A 89 8.00 -10.10 18.79
N ALA A 90 7.19 -9.40 17.99
CA ALA A 90 5.79 -9.15 18.29
C ALA A 90 4.88 -10.29 17.80
N ASP A 91 3.77 -10.46 18.50
CA ASP A 91 2.63 -11.24 18.01
C ASP A 91 1.57 -10.35 17.35
N ASP A 92 0.52 -10.98 16.81
CA ASP A 92 -0.57 -10.29 16.13
C ASP A 92 -1.40 -9.36 17.04
N LYS A 93 -1.28 -9.50 18.37
CA LYS A 93 -2.04 -8.73 19.38
C LYS A 93 -1.22 -7.61 20.00
N THR A 94 0.08 -7.54 19.69
CA THR A 94 1.00 -6.58 20.28
C THR A 94 0.55 -5.15 20.04
N THR A 95 0.45 -4.38 21.12
CA THR A 95 0.11 -2.96 21.10
C THR A 95 1.32 -2.12 21.51
N VAL A 96 1.37 -0.89 20.99
CA VAL A 96 2.40 0.11 21.32
C VAL A 96 1.73 1.43 21.68
N PRO A 97 2.37 2.29 22.50
CA PRO A 97 1.94 3.67 22.65
C PRO A 97 1.84 4.33 21.28
N ARG A 98 0.77 5.08 21.04
CA ARG A 98 0.50 5.74 19.77
C ARG A 98 1.62 6.76 19.45
N PRO A 99 2.45 6.54 18.42
CA PRO A 99 3.55 7.44 18.10
C PRO A 99 3.02 8.70 17.41
N ALA A 100 2.89 9.80 18.15
CA ALA A 100 2.23 11.03 17.71
C ALA A 100 2.77 11.55 16.36
N MET A 101 4.09 11.74 16.24
CA MET A 101 4.72 12.23 14.99
C MET A 101 4.42 11.34 13.77
N LEU A 102 4.40 10.02 13.96
CA LEU A 102 4.10 9.11 12.87
C LEU A 102 2.63 9.19 12.49
N VAL A 103 1.71 9.21 13.47
CA VAL A 103 0.26 9.31 13.19
C VAL A 103 -0.10 10.66 12.55
N GLU A 104 0.53 11.75 12.98
CA GLU A 104 0.37 13.08 12.35
C GLU A 104 0.82 13.07 10.88
N TYR A 105 1.95 12.41 10.58
CA TYR A 105 2.39 12.21 9.20
C TYR A 105 1.38 11.39 8.38
N LEU A 106 0.85 10.29 8.94
CA LEU A 106 -0.15 9.47 8.25
C LEU A 106 -1.44 10.27 7.95
N GLN A 107 -1.88 11.10 8.89
CA GLN A 107 -3.02 11.99 8.68
C GLN A 107 -2.74 13.02 7.58
N ALA A 108 -1.58 13.68 7.63
CA ALA A 108 -1.20 14.69 6.65
C ALA A 108 -1.12 14.09 5.22
N GLU A 109 -0.54 12.90 5.07
CA GLU A 109 -0.50 12.22 3.78
C GLU A 109 -1.88 11.74 3.32
N TYR A 110 -2.78 11.36 4.24
CA TYR A 110 -4.17 11.04 3.90
C TYR A 110 -4.88 12.24 3.30
N GLU A 111 -4.81 13.40 3.94
CA GLU A 111 -5.40 14.64 3.41
C GLU A 111 -4.78 15.05 2.06
N ALA A 112 -3.44 14.97 1.95
CA ALA A 112 -2.75 15.27 0.69
C ALA A 112 -3.16 14.31 -0.44
N THR A 113 -3.39 13.03 -0.11
CA THR A 113 -3.81 12.01 -1.07
C THR A 113 -5.27 12.19 -1.46
N LEU A 114 -6.15 12.58 -0.54
CA LEU A 114 -7.53 12.98 -0.84
C LEU A 114 -7.56 14.11 -1.88
N ALA A 115 -6.76 15.16 -1.67
CA ALA A 115 -6.67 16.29 -2.59
C ALA A 115 -6.11 15.89 -3.97
N ALA A 116 -5.13 14.98 -4.00
CA ALA A 116 -4.50 14.53 -5.24
C ALA A 116 -5.35 13.55 -6.07
N ARG A 117 -6.41 12.96 -5.48
CA ARG A 117 -7.21 11.92 -6.15
C ARG A 117 -7.80 12.37 -7.49
N GLU A 118 -8.21 13.63 -7.59
CA GLU A 118 -8.84 14.17 -8.80
C GLU A 118 -7.82 14.63 -9.86
N THR A 119 -6.53 14.72 -9.52
CA THR A 119 -5.49 15.20 -10.43
C THR A 119 -4.70 14.08 -11.11
N LEU A 120 -4.86 12.83 -10.65
CA LEU A 120 -4.19 11.69 -11.27
C LEU A 120 -4.72 11.41 -12.69
N PRO A 121 -3.83 11.04 -13.63
CA PRO A 121 -4.22 10.71 -14.99
C PRO A 121 -5.14 9.49 -15.00
N VAL A 122 -6.19 9.56 -15.82
CA VAL A 122 -7.01 8.40 -16.16
C VAL A 122 -6.42 7.76 -17.40
N THR A 123 -5.54 6.78 -17.21
CA THR A 123 -5.01 6.00 -18.34
C THR A 123 -6.05 4.97 -18.75
N ARG A 124 -6.59 5.09 -19.95
CA ARG A 124 -7.47 4.09 -20.54
C ARG A 124 -6.60 2.94 -21.04
N GLN A 125 -6.65 1.81 -20.36
CA GLN A 125 -5.85 0.65 -20.73
C GLN A 125 -6.57 -0.22 -21.76
N PRO A 126 -5.84 -0.85 -22.69
CA PRO A 126 -6.42 -1.84 -23.59
C PRO A 126 -6.94 -3.02 -22.79
N ASP A 127 -8.06 -3.60 -23.24
CA ASP A 127 -8.67 -4.76 -22.59
C ASP A 127 -7.68 -5.95 -22.54
N PRO A 128 -7.22 -6.36 -21.36
CA PRO A 128 -6.24 -7.44 -21.25
C PRO A 128 -6.88 -8.84 -21.29
N THR A 129 -8.22 -8.94 -21.39
CA THR A 129 -8.96 -10.20 -21.27
C THR A 129 -8.41 -11.28 -22.19
N ALA A 130 -8.17 -10.99 -23.47
CA ALA A 130 -7.64 -11.99 -24.40
C ALA A 130 -6.25 -12.52 -23.98
N ALA A 131 -5.38 -11.66 -23.47
CA ALA A 131 -4.05 -12.06 -23.01
C ALA A 131 -4.09 -12.83 -21.68
N LEU A 132 -5.00 -12.45 -20.78
CA LEU A 132 -5.24 -13.15 -19.52
C LEU A 132 -5.88 -14.53 -19.76
N ASP A 133 -6.80 -14.65 -20.72
CA ASP A 133 -7.43 -15.91 -21.11
C ASP A 133 -6.40 -16.93 -21.61
N VAL A 134 -5.42 -16.48 -22.42
CA VAL A 134 -4.32 -17.35 -22.89
C VAL A 134 -3.50 -17.86 -21.71
N LEU A 135 -3.14 -16.97 -20.78
CA LEU A 135 -2.39 -17.36 -19.57
C LEU A 135 -3.20 -18.33 -18.71
N PHE A 136 -4.49 -18.04 -18.50
CA PHE A 136 -5.38 -18.87 -17.69
C PHE A 136 -5.54 -20.27 -18.28
N ARG A 137 -5.78 -20.37 -19.59
CA ARG A 137 -5.88 -21.65 -20.29
C ARG A 137 -4.59 -22.47 -20.23
N ALA A 138 -3.42 -21.82 -20.27
CA ALA A 138 -2.13 -22.49 -20.11
C ALA A 138 -1.89 -23.09 -18.71
N TRP A 139 -2.68 -22.70 -17.71
CA TRP A 139 -2.61 -23.23 -16.33
C TRP A 139 -3.70 -24.25 -16.02
N LEU A 140 -4.65 -24.46 -16.93
CA LEU A 140 -5.60 -25.56 -16.80
C LEU A 140 -4.86 -26.86 -17.14
N PRO A 141 -4.89 -27.89 -16.26
CA PRO A 141 -4.42 -29.21 -16.66
C PRO A 141 -5.27 -29.71 -17.84
N ASP A 142 -4.66 -30.48 -18.74
CA ASP A 142 -5.40 -31.15 -19.81
C ASP A 142 -6.53 -31.98 -19.18
N ALA A 143 -7.77 -31.52 -19.35
CA ALA A 143 -8.95 -32.28 -19.00
C ALA A 143 -9.12 -33.39 -20.06
N GLY A 144 -8.23 -34.38 -20.03
CA GLY A 144 -8.18 -35.37 -21.10
C GLY A 144 -7.08 -36.42 -20.97
N THR A 145 -7.01 -37.15 -19.84
CA THR A 145 -6.72 -38.59 -19.88
C THR A 145 -7.30 -39.28 -18.64
N MET A 146 -8.53 -39.76 -18.77
CA MET A 146 -9.02 -40.95 -18.05
C MET A 146 -9.49 -41.94 -19.11
#